data_AF-A0A1Y2CHQ6-F1
#
_entry.id   AF-A0A1Y2CHQ6-F1
#
_cell.length_a   1.000
_cell.length_b   1.000
_cell.length_c   1.000
_cell.angle_alpha   90.00
_cell.angle_beta   90.00
_cell.angle_gamma   90.00
#
_symmetry.space_group_name_H-M   'P 1'
#
loop_
_entity.id
_entity.type
_entity.pdbx_description
1 polymer ?
#
loop_
_entity_poly.entity_id
_entity_poly.type
_entity_poly.pdbx_seq_one_letter_code
_entity_poly.pdbx_strand_id
1 'polypeptide(L)'
;MCTAIPKDLKENGLDIVAFIESTETLDEIGEALVRSNARYIILCDNPDRTADVYFGLAKRQVAVGDGFVWLSVNIPAPPEDADVKYGKDFMEHAKGIVVFYSNTTTTNASDILYKRWKDKMGEMYNLTDSALIDTIASNTMAIYLFDCIGILTMGMDRLVKTFQPELLASRSLQVYMNSTLFQNVGYHGVYLDPYKLTDNGDHNDGWSFGPGVKLLWIW
;
A
#
# COMPACT_ATOMS: atom_id res chain seq x y z
N MET A 1 8.04 2.85 0.21
CA MET A 1 7.60 3.62 -0.97
C MET A 1 8.09 5.07 -0.94
N CYS A 2 7.76 5.86 0.08
CA CYS A 2 8.07 7.31 0.10
C CYS A 2 9.57 7.67 0.05
N THR A 3 10.46 6.78 0.46
CA THR A 3 11.92 6.97 0.35
C THR A 3 12.47 6.82 -1.07
N ALA A 4 11.75 6.13 -1.96
CA ALA A 4 12.14 5.95 -3.36
C ALA A 4 11.73 7.15 -4.23
N ILE A 5 10.61 7.82 -3.90
CA ILE A 5 10.06 8.94 -4.67
C ILE A 5 11.10 10.04 -4.93
N PRO A 6 11.89 10.52 -3.93
CA PRO A 6 12.91 11.53 -4.19
C PRO A 6 13.94 11.17 -5.24
N LYS A 7 14.39 9.91 -5.19
CA LYS A 7 15.38 9.38 -6.11
C LYS A 7 14.79 9.32 -7.52
N ASP A 8 13.60 8.75 -7.66
CA ASP A 8 12.95 8.57 -8.96
C ASP A 8 12.62 9.92 -9.61
N LEU A 9 12.12 10.90 -8.84
CA LEU A 9 11.89 12.26 -9.34
C LEU A 9 13.19 12.86 -9.90
N LYS A 10 14.28 12.76 -9.14
CA LYS A 10 15.59 13.29 -9.56
C LYS A 10 16.13 12.60 -10.81
N GLU A 11 16.01 11.27 -10.89
CA GLU A 11 16.43 10.49 -12.06
C GLU A 11 15.63 10.86 -13.33
N ASN A 12 14.41 11.37 -13.15
CA ASN A 12 13.56 11.87 -14.24
C ASN A 12 13.63 13.41 -14.42
N GLY A 13 14.64 14.06 -13.84
CA GLY A 13 14.87 15.50 -14.03
C GLY A 13 13.86 16.41 -13.33
N LEU A 14 13.19 15.92 -12.29
CA LEU A 14 12.29 16.69 -11.44
C LEU A 14 12.98 17.07 -10.13
N ASP A 15 13.05 18.38 -9.87
CA ASP A 15 13.65 18.92 -8.66
C ASP A 15 12.62 19.02 -7.52
N ILE A 16 13.10 18.76 -6.30
CA ILE A 16 12.30 18.85 -5.08
C ILE A 16 12.65 20.16 -4.39
N VAL A 17 11.67 21.06 -4.31
CA VAL A 17 11.84 22.41 -3.78
C VAL A 17 11.78 22.48 -2.26
N ALA A 18 11.15 21.50 -1.61
CA ALA A 18 11.06 21.39 -0.16
C ALA A 18 10.84 19.94 0.28
N PHE A 19 11.47 19.58 1.39
CA PHE A 19 11.13 18.40 2.19
C PHE A 19 10.56 18.88 3.52
N ILE A 20 9.43 18.32 3.92
CA ILE A 20 8.75 18.68 5.16
C ILE A 20 8.55 17.37 5.94
N GLU A 21 9.02 17.33 7.17
CA GLU A 21 8.89 16.14 8.01
C GLU A 21 7.45 15.98 8.53
N SER A 22 7.02 14.73 8.71
CA SER A 22 5.65 14.44 9.16
C SER A 22 5.36 14.91 10.57
N THR A 23 6.40 15.14 11.39
CA THR A 23 6.31 15.59 12.78
C THR A 23 6.04 17.09 12.93
N GLU A 24 6.21 17.87 11.86
CA GLU A 24 5.95 19.31 11.84
C GLU A 24 4.47 19.62 12.15
N THR A 25 4.20 20.75 12.78
CA THR A 25 2.82 21.19 13.01
C THR A 25 2.16 21.61 11.69
N LEU A 26 0.82 21.66 11.68
CA LEU A 26 0.09 22.12 10.50
C LEU A 26 0.44 23.57 10.10
N ASP A 27 0.86 24.41 11.06
CA ASP A 27 1.28 25.79 10.77
C ASP A 27 2.65 25.78 10.09
N GLU A 28 3.61 25.02 10.61
CA GLU A 28 4.94 24.86 10.00
C GLU A 28 4.86 24.27 8.59
N ILE A 29 4.03 23.26 8.38
CA ILE A 29 3.77 22.67 7.05
C ILE A 29 3.19 23.73 6.12
N GLY A 30 2.14 24.44 6.55
CA GLY A 30 1.48 25.47 5.74
C GLY A 30 2.44 26.58 5.33
N GLU A 31 3.24 27.09 6.27
CA GLU A 31 4.25 28.10 5.99
C GLU A 31 5.34 27.60 5.04
N ALA A 32 5.82 26.36 5.20
CA ALA A 32 6.82 25.78 4.32
C ALA A 32 6.31 25.64 2.88
N LEU A 33 5.05 25.24 2.70
CA LEU A 33 4.41 25.15 1.39
C LEU A 33 4.25 26.53 0.73
N VAL A 34 3.86 27.55 1.49
CA VAL A 34 3.75 28.93 1.00
C VAL A 34 5.13 29.49 0.64
N ARG A 35 6.14 29.33 1.51
CA ARG A 35 7.51 29.83 1.28
C ARG A 35 8.16 29.19 0.06
N SER A 36 7.92 27.90 -0.16
CA SER A 36 8.45 27.18 -1.33
C SER A 36 7.67 27.45 -2.62
N ASN A 37 6.51 28.12 -2.54
CA ASN A 37 5.58 28.30 -3.65
C ASN A 37 5.25 26.96 -4.35
N ALA A 38 5.12 25.89 -3.56
CA ALA A 38 4.84 24.56 -4.06
C ALA A 38 3.40 24.48 -4.63
N ARG A 39 3.25 23.83 -5.78
CA ARG A 39 1.96 23.61 -6.44
C ARG A 39 1.58 22.14 -6.56
N TYR A 40 2.59 21.27 -6.64
CA TYR A 40 2.43 19.82 -6.62
C TYR A 40 2.99 19.32 -5.30
N ILE A 41 2.17 18.64 -4.53
CA ILE A 41 2.49 18.25 -3.16
C ILE A 41 2.30 16.75 -3.05
N ILE A 42 3.38 16.03 -2.78
CA ILE A 42 3.33 14.58 -2.54
C ILE A 42 3.28 14.37 -1.03
N LEU A 43 2.13 13.88 -0.55
CA LEU A 43 1.88 13.57 0.84
C LEU A 43 2.07 12.07 1.08
N CYS A 44 2.96 11.78 2.00
CA CYS A 44 3.56 10.47 2.14
C CYS A 44 3.54 10.04 3.61
N ASP A 45 2.34 9.77 4.13
CA ASP A 45 2.11 9.49 5.54
C ASP A 45 1.02 8.43 5.72
N ASN A 46 0.76 8.02 6.97
CA ASN A 46 -0.35 7.14 7.31
C ASN A 46 -1.71 7.82 7.02
N PRO A 47 -2.80 7.05 6.87
CA PRO A 47 -4.13 7.58 6.53
C PRO A 47 -4.64 8.69 7.46
N ASP A 48 -4.46 8.54 8.79
CA ASP A 48 -4.94 9.50 9.79
C ASP A 48 -4.19 10.81 9.67
N ARG A 49 -2.85 10.76 9.61
CA ARG A 49 -2.01 11.93 9.45
C ARG A 49 -2.19 12.60 8.09
N THR A 50 -2.45 11.82 7.05
CA THR A 50 -2.83 12.34 5.72
C THR A 50 -4.10 13.18 5.82
N ALA A 51 -5.12 12.71 6.54
CA ALA A 51 -6.34 13.46 6.80
C ALA A 51 -6.08 14.73 7.64
N ASP A 52 -5.30 14.62 8.71
CA ASP A 52 -4.90 15.76 9.55
C ASP A 52 -4.23 16.87 8.74
N VAL A 53 -3.26 16.52 7.90
CA VAL A 53 -2.52 17.49 7.06
C VAL A 53 -3.45 18.10 6.03
N TYR A 54 -4.11 17.29 5.22
CA TYR A 54 -4.89 17.79 4.09
C TYR A 54 -6.12 18.59 4.55
N PHE A 55 -6.97 18.02 5.40
CA PHE A 55 -8.19 18.70 5.86
C PHE A 55 -7.89 19.80 6.87
N GLY A 56 -6.83 19.66 7.67
CA GLY A 56 -6.38 20.71 8.58
C GLY A 56 -5.92 21.96 7.83
N LEU A 57 -5.16 21.79 6.76
CA LEU A 57 -4.75 22.89 5.88
C LEU A 57 -5.93 23.46 5.08
N ALA A 58 -6.86 22.61 4.62
CA ALA A 58 -8.07 23.05 3.94
C ALA A 58 -8.95 23.95 4.83
N LYS A 59 -9.18 23.55 6.09
CA LYS A 59 -9.89 24.35 7.10
C LYS A 59 -9.26 25.72 7.31
N ARG A 60 -7.93 25.80 7.18
CA ARG A 60 -7.16 27.04 7.31
C ARG A 60 -7.05 27.84 6.01
N GLN A 61 -7.56 27.30 4.90
CA GLN A 61 -7.47 27.87 3.57
C GLN A 61 -6.01 28.11 3.14
N VAL A 62 -5.11 27.21 3.53
CA VAL A 62 -3.68 27.26 3.19
C VAL A 62 -3.35 26.07 2.31
N ALA A 63 -2.69 26.33 1.18
CA ALA A 63 -2.14 25.28 0.31
C ALA A 63 -3.13 24.20 -0.18
N VAL A 64 -4.44 24.49 -0.20
CA VAL A 64 -5.50 23.59 -0.71
C VAL A 64 -6.46 24.38 -1.61
N GLY A 65 -7.03 23.74 -2.63
CA GLY A 65 -7.94 24.33 -3.63
C GLY A 65 -7.35 24.42 -5.03
N ASP A 66 -7.97 25.19 -5.92
CA ASP A 66 -7.68 25.24 -7.38
C ASP A 66 -6.22 25.53 -7.76
N GLY A 67 -5.44 26.10 -6.83
CA GLY A 67 -4.03 26.42 -7.03
C GLY A 67 -3.06 25.30 -6.65
N PHE A 68 -3.53 24.12 -6.23
CA PHE A 68 -2.69 23.05 -5.69
C PHE A 68 -3.15 21.67 -6.18
N VAL A 69 -2.20 20.78 -6.40
CA VAL A 69 -2.42 19.38 -6.72
C VAL A 69 -1.80 18.54 -5.62
N TRP A 70 -2.65 17.83 -4.89
CA TRP A 70 -2.22 16.91 -3.84
C TRP A 70 -2.18 15.48 -4.37
N LEU A 71 -1.06 14.83 -4.14
CA LEU A 71 -0.78 13.45 -4.53
C LEU A 71 -0.54 12.68 -3.23
N SER A 72 -1.39 11.72 -2.88
CA SER A 72 -1.21 10.93 -1.66
C SER A 72 -1.02 9.47 -1.98
N VAL A 73 -0.22 8.78 -1.18
CA VAL A 73 -0.03 7.32 -1.24
C VAL A 73 -1.04 6.54 -0.40
N ASN A 74 -1.90 7.25 0.32
CA ASN A 74 -2.95 6.68 1.16
C ASN A 74 -4.22 7.52 1.06
N ILE A 75 -5.38 6.86 1.16
CA ILE A 75 -6.66 7.56 1.25
C ILE A 75 -6.70 8.25 2.62
N PRO A 76 -7.00 9.57 2.70
CA PRO A 76 -7.20 10.24 3.99
C PRO A 76 -8.27 9.52 4.82
N ALA A 77 -7.94 9.11 6.05
CA ALA A 77 -8.87 8.49 6.99
C ALA A 77 -9.14 9.45 8.15
N PRO A 78 -10.14 10.34 8.05
CA PRO A 78 -10.45 11.26 9.13
C PRO A 78 -11.01 10.48 10.35
N PRO A 79 -10.79 10.96 11.59
CA PRO A 79 -11.30 10.31 12.79
C PRO A 79 -12.84 10.41 12.89
N GLU A 80 -13.45 9.67 13.82
CA GLU A 80 -14.92 9.69 14.00
C GLU A 80 -15.50 11.09 14.27
N ASP A 81 -14.73 11.97 14.89
CA ASP A 81 -15.10 13.36 15.21
C ASP A 81 -14.65 14.37 14.14
N ALA A 82 -14.44 13.92 12.89
CA ALA A 82 -13.97 14.74 11.78
C ALA A 82 -14.74 16.06 11.60
N ASP A 83 -16.06 16.04 11.75
CA ASP A 83 -16.90 17.24 11.61
C ASP A 83 -16.56 18.31 12.66
N VAL A 84 -16.14 17.89 13.86
CA VAL A 84 -15.70 18.79 14.92
C VAL A 84 -14.29 19.29 14.63
N LYS A 85 -13.40 18.36 14.23
CA LYS A 85 -11.97 18.64 14.01
C LYS A 85 -11.73 19.51 12.76
N TYR A 86 -12.35 19.15 11.63
CA TYR A 86 -12.15 19.77 10.32
C TYR A 86 -13.31 20.66 9.86
N GLY A 87 -14.48 20.56 10.50
CA GLY A 87 -15.70 21.24 10.11
C GLY A 87 -16.64 20.32 9.35
N LYS A 88 -17.95 20.59 9.40
CA LYS A 88 -19.00 19.72 8.84
C LYS A 88 -18.90 19.47 7.34
N ASP A 89 -18.27 20.40 6.62
CA ASP A 89 -18.16 20.34 5.16
C ASP A 89 -16.77 19.85 4.71
N PHE A 90 -15.98 19.23 5.61
CA PHE A 90 -14.59 18.88 5.30
C PHE A 90 -14.45 17.93 4.10
N MET A 91 -15.46 17.08 3.86
CA MET A 91 -15.49 16.19 2.71
C MET A 91 -15.59 16.93 1.37
N GLU A 92 -16.16 18.14 1.33
CA GLU A 92 -16.16 18.97 0.12
C GLU A 92 -14.75 19.41 -0.25
N HIS A 93 -13.83 19.47 0.73
CA HIS A 93 -12.42 19.74 0.48
C HIS A 93 -11.66 18.51 -0.03
N ALA A 94 -12.20 17.28 0.12
CA ALA A 94 -11.57 16.06 -0.39
C ALA A 94 -11.46 16.07 -1.93
N LYS A 95 -12.17 16.97 -2.60
CA LYS A 95 -12.11 17.15 -4.04
C LYS A 95 -10.74 17.65 -4.45
N GLY A 96 -10.12 16.96 -5.41
CA GLY A 96 -8.84 17.36 -6.00
C GLY A 96 -7.59 16.70 -5.39
N ILE A 97 -7.73 15.87 -4.36
CA ILE A 97 -6.64 14.96 -3.98
C ILE A 97 -6.61 13.76 -4.92
N VAL A 98 -5.43 13.47 -5.47
CA VAL A 98 -5.16 12.29 -6.27
C VAL A 98 -4.50 11.25 -5.38
N VAL A 99 -5.16 10.10 -5.22
CA VAL A 99 -4.65 9.03 -4.37
C VAL A 99 -4.09 7.89 -5.20
N PHE A 100 -2.83 7.54 -4.95
CA PHE A 100 -2.19 6.31 -5.38
C PHE A 100 -2.39 5.27 -4.29
N TYR A 101 -3.31 4.34 -4.51
CA TYR A 101 -3.59 3.29 -3.54
C TYR A 101 -3.55 1.92 -4.21
N SER A 102 -2.83 0.98 -3.59
CA SER A 102 -2.69 -0.40 -4.03
C SER A 102 -3.63 -1.31 -3.25
N ASN A 103 -4.76 -1.70 -3.84
CA ASN A 103 -5.59 -2.76 -3.26
C ASN A 103 -6.30 -3.62 -4.30
N THR A 104 -5.67 -3.76 -5.46
CA THR A 104 -6.16 -4.69 -6.46
C THR A 104 -5.42 -6.01 -6.28
N THR A 105 -6.08 -6.97 -5.64
CA THR A 105 -5.72 -8.38 -5.85
C THR A 105 -5.76 -8.67 -7.35
N THR A 106 -4.76 -9.40 -7.85
CA THR A 106 -4.76 -9.88 -9.24
C THR A 106 -5.52 -11.20 -9.36
N THR A 107 -5.74 -11.89 -8.24
CA THR A 107 -6.54 -13.11 -8.16
C THR A 107 -8.00 -12.79 -8.44
N ASN A 108 -8.61 -13.53 -9.36
CA ASN A 108 -10.01 -13.35 -9.71
C ASN A 108 -10.90 -13.63 -8.48
N ALA A 109 -11.85 -12.75 -8.16
CA ALA A 109 -12.80 -12.97 -7.05
C ALA A 109 -13.63 -14.26 -7.19
N SER A 110 -13.76 -14.80 -8.41
CA SER A 110 -14.41 -16.08 -8.65
C SER A 110 -13.54 -17.29 -8.31
N ASP A 111 -12.24 -17.10 -8.09
CA ASP A 111 -11.27 -18.15 -7.78
C ASP A 111 -11.67 -18.94 -6.52
N ILE A 112 -11.43 -20.25 -6.56
CA ILE A 112 -11.88 -21.15 -5.50
C ILE A 112 -11.02 -21.05 -4.24
N LEU A 113 -9.72 -20.76 -4.37
CA LEU A 113 -8.85 -20.54 -3.24
C LEU A 113 -9.23 -19.23 -2.55
N TYR A 114 -9.48 -18.16 -3.32
CA TYR A 114 -9.94 -16.89 -2.78
C TYR A 114 -11.26 -17.01 -2.01
N LYS A 115 -12.27 -17.68 -2.59
CA LYS A 115 -13.54 -17.93 -1.91
C LYS A 115 -13.36 -18.73 -0.63
N ARG A 116 -12.61 -19.84 -0.67
CA ARG A 116 -12.36 -20.68 0.52
C ARG A 116 -11.62 -19.92 1.61
N TRP A 117 -10.63 -19.12 1.23
CA TRP A 117 -9.89 -18.28 2.16
C TRP A 117 -10.83 -17.28 2.83
N LYS A 118 -11.68 -16.61 2.05
CA LYS A 118 -12.66 -15.64 2.53
C LYS A 118 -13.71 -16.28 3.45
N ASP A 119 -14.25 -17.44 3.08
CA ASP A 119 -15.20 -18.20 3.89
C ASP A 119 -14.57 -18.57 5.25
N LYS A 120 -13.30 -19.01 5.27
CA LYS A 120 -12.59 -19.33 6.51
C LYS A 120 -12.34 -18.11 7.38
N MET A 121 -12.03 -16.96 6.79
CA MET A 121 -11.96 -15.70 7.54
C MET A 121 -13.31 -15.34 8.16
N GLY A 122 -14.40 -15.47 7.39
CA GLY A 122 -15.76 -15.28 7.91
C GLY A 122 -16.09 -16.19 9.10
N GLU A 123 -15.79 -17.48 8.99
CA GLU A 123 -15.98 -18.45 10.08
C GLU A 123 -15.15 -18.11 11.33
N MET A 124 -13.85 -17.81 11.18
CA MET A 124 -12.95 -17.55 12.30
C MET A 124 -13.35 -16.31 13.11
N TYR A 125 -13.85 -15.27 12.45
CA TYR A 125 -14.23 -14.01 13.09
C TYR A 125 -15.75 -13.88 13.31
N ASN A 126 -16.52 -14.93 13.00
CA ASN A 126 -17.99 -14.91 13.05
C ASN A 126 -18.59 -13.73 12.25
N LEU A 127 -18.05 -13.50 11.05
CA LEU A 127 -18.46 -12.45 10.12
C LEU A 127 -19.22 -13.05 8.93
N THR A 128 -20.33 -12.43 8.59
CA THR A 128 -21.13 -12.78 7.39
C THR A 128 -21.04 -11.71 6.29
N ASP A 129 -20.58 -10.50 6.64
CA ASP A 129 -20.42 -9.40 5.68
C ASP A 129 -19.12 -9.56 4.88
N SER A 130 -19.30 -9.87 3.60
CA SER A 130 -18.23 -10.06 2.63
C SER A 130 -17.32 -8.82 2.48
N ALA A 131 -17.89 -7.61 2.52
CA ALA A 131 -17.14 -6.37 2.34
C ALA A 131 -16.32 -6.03 3.58
N LEU A 132 -16.85 -6.32 4.77
CA LEU A 132 -16.11 -6.20 6.02
C LEU A 132 -14.92 -7.16 6.07
N ILE A 133 -15.10 -8.41 5.61
CA ILE A 133 -14.00 -9.38 5.51
C ILE A 133 -12.90 -8.85 4.57
N ASP A 134 -13.25 -8.30 3.40
CA ASP A 134 -12.27 -7.72 2.47
C ASP A 134 -11.54 -6.51 3.08
N THR A 135 -12.26 -5.70 3.87
CA THR A 135 -11.68 -4.55 4.57
C THR A 135 -10.67 -5.00 5.62
N ILE A 136 -11.03 -5.98 6.45
CA ILE A 136 -10.13 -6.58 7.44
C ILE A 136 -8.92 -7.22 6.74
N ALA A 137 -9.15 -7.97 5.67
CA ALA A 137 -8.11 -8.61 4.86
C ALA A 137 -7.05 -7.60 4.39
N SER A 138 -7.52 -6.48 3.85
CA SER A 138 -6.70 -5.41 3.31
C SER A 138 -5.94 -4.67 4.42
N ASN A 139 -6.60 -4.38 5.54
CA ASN A 139 -6.04 -3.59 6.64
C ASN A 139 -5.07 -4.38 7.53
N THR A 140 -5.24 -5.70 7.66
CA THR A 140 -4.43 -6.55 8.55
C THR A 140 -3.25 -7.22 7.86
N MET A 141 -3.05 -6.97 6.57
CA MET A 141 -2.11 -7.70 5.71
C MET A 141 -2.34 -9.23 5.66
N ALA A 142 -3.46 -9.75 6.17
CA ALA A 142 -3.69 -11.18 6.32
C ALA A 142 -3.61 -11.94 4.99
N ILE A 143 -4.16 -11.34 3.93
CA ILE A 143 -4.15 -11.92 2.58
C ILE A 143 -2.72 -12.00 2.00
N TYR A 144 -1.87 -11.01 2.28
CA TYR A 144 -0.48 -11.00 1.85
C TYR A 144 0.35 -12.06 2.60
N LEU A 145 0.13 -12.17 3.92
CA LEU A 145 0.81 -13.17 4.75
C LEU A 145 0.45 -14.59 4.33
N PHE A 146 -0.80 -14.83 3.93
CA PHE A 146 -1.24 -16.13 3.41
C PHE A 146 -0.41 -16.53 2.19
N ASP A 147 -0.27 -15.63 1.22
CA ASP A 147 0.51 -15.89 0.01
C ASP A 147 2.01 -16.04 0.29
N CYS A 148 2.56 -15.23 1.21
CA CYS A 148 3.95 -15.35 1.66
C CYS A 148 4.23 -16.74 2.25
N ILE A 149 3.32 -17.26 3.08
CA ILE A 149 3.43 -18.63 3.62
C ILE A 149 3.35 -19.65 2.47
N GLY A 150 2.46 -19.45 1.50
CA GLY A 150 2.35 -20.30 0.32
C GLY A 150 3.66 -20.43 -0.46
N ILE A 151 4.32 -19.31 -0.76
CA ILE A 151 5.64 -19.31 -1.43
C ILE A 151 6.70 -19.98 -0.57
N LEU A 152 6.73 -19.66 0.73
CA LEU A 152 7.68 -20.27 1.66
C LEU A 152 7.51 -21.80 1.65
N THR A 153 6.28 -22.29 1.76
CA THR A 153 5.98 -23.73 1.70
C THR A 153 6.45 -24.35 0.37
N MET A 154 6.17 -23.72 -0.76
CA MET A 154 6.58 -24.23 -2.07
C MET A 154 8.10 -24.20 -2.28
N GLY A 155 8.80 -23.17 -1.80
CA GLY A 155 10.26 -23.09 -1.83
C GLY A 155 10.91 -24.15 -0.93
N MET A 156 10.33 -24.40 0.25
CA MET A 156 10.78 -25.46 1.16
C MET A 156 10.52 -26.86 0.59
N ASP A 157 9.37 -27.08 -0.06
CA ASP A 157 9.08 -28.32 -0.78
C ASP A 157 10.09 -28.58 -1.90
N ARG A 158 10.42 -27.55 -2.70
CA ARG A 158 11.48 -27.62 -3.71
C ARG A 158 12.84 -27.99 -3.09
N LEU A 159 13.18 -27.39 -1.96
CA LEU A 159 14.44 -27.67 -1.24
C LEU A 159 14.51 -29.13 -0.76
N VAL A 160 13.45 -29.63 -0.11
CA VAL A 160 13.38 -31.01 0.42
C VAL A 160 13.29 -32.05 -0.70
N LYS A 161 12.75 -31.72 -1.87
CA LYS A 161 12.79 -32.61 -3.05
C LYS A 161 14.18 -32.67 -3.68
N THR A 162 15.00 -31.63 -3.50
CA THR A 162 16.36 -31.54 -4.06
C THR A 162 17.39 -32.18 -3.14
N PHE A 163 17.18 -32.10 -1.82
CA PHE A 163 18.13 -32.53 -0.80
C PHE A 163 17.49 -33.49 0.20
N GLN A 164 18.31 -34.29 0.90
CA GLN A 164 17.80 -35.18 1.94
C GLN A 164 17.27 -34.39 3.16
N PRO A 165 16.14 -34.77 3.78
CA PRO A 165 15.56 -34.09 4.95
C PRO A 165 16.53 -33.89 6.12
N GLU A 166 17.49 -34.80 6.28
CA GLU A 166 18.53 -34.76 7.31
C GLU A 166 19.42 -33.53 7.17
N LEU A 167 19.67 -33.07 5.93
CA LEU A 167 20.45 -31.86 5.66
C LEU A 167 19.71 -30.59 6.05
N LEU A 168 18.38 -30.62 6.00
CA LEU A 168 17.55 -29.54 6.51
C LEU A 168 17.60 -29.52 8.04
N ALA A 169 17.47 -30.68 8.68
CA ALA A 169 17.55 -30.82 10.14
C ALA A 169 18.91 -30.39 10.71
N SER A 170 20.01 -30.67 9.98
CA SER A 170 21.36 -30.25 10.36
C SER A 170 21.65 -28.77 10.08
N ARG A 171 20.68 -28.02 9.52
CA ARG A 171 20.83 -26.62 9.07
C ARG A 171 21.90 -26.42 7.99
N SER A 172 22.35 -27.50 7.34
CA SER A 172 23.38 -27.45 6.30
C SER A 172 22.88 -26.82 5.00
N LEU A 173 21.57 -26.66 4.84
CA LEU A 173 20.95 -26.09 3.64
C LEU A 173 20.75 -24.57 3.66
N GLN A 174 21.14 -23.86 4.72
CA GLN A 174 20.94 -22.39 4.81
C GLN A 174 21.58 -21.62 3.65
N VAL A 175 22.73 -22.09 3.14
CA VAL A 175 23.42 -21.46 1.99
C VAL A 175 22.60 -21.52 0.69
N TYR A 176 21.65 -22.46 0.59
CA TYR A 176 20.77 -22.61 -0.56
C TYR A 176 19.43 -21.87 -0.39
N MET A 177 19.15 -21.32 0.80
CA MET A 177 17.92 -20.56 1.10
C MET A 177 18.06 -19.08 0.69
N ASN A 178 18.40 -18.84 -0.57
CA ASN A 178 18.46 -17.50 -1.16
C ASN A 178 17.15 -17.11 -1.84
N SER A 179 17.04 -15.86 -2.31
CA SER A 179 15.83 -15.36 -2.99
C SER A 179 15.43 -16.20 -4.21
N THR A 180 16.41 -16.71 -4.97
CA THR A 180 16.18 -17.53 -6.16
C THR A 180 15.46 -18.85 -5.85
N LEU A 181 15.65 -19.42 -4.65
CA LEU A 181 14.93 -20.62 -4.23
C LEU A 181 13.40 -20.41 -4.25
N PHE A 182 12.97 -19.21 -3.84
CA PHE A 182 11.57 -18.82 -3.68
C PHE A 182 10.99 -18.12 -4.92
N GLN A 183 11.82 -17.82 -5.91
CA GLN A 183 11.36 -17.28 -7.19
C GLN A 183 10.69 -18.36 -8.04
N ASN A 184 9.61 -17.96 -8.72
CA ASN A 184 8.91 -18.78 -9.71
C ASN A 184 8.63 -20.21 -9.22
N VAL A 185 8.14 -20.34 -7.99
CA VAL A 185 7.80 -21.62 -7.37
C VAL A 185 6.49 -22.22 -7.88
N GLY A 186 5.81 -21.54 -8.83
CA GLY A 186 4.53 -21.98 -9.38
C GLY A 186 3.36 -21.82 -8.39
N TYR A 187 3.50 -20.94 -7.40
CA TYR A 187 2.44 -20.65 -6.44
C TYR A 187 1.39 -19.71 -7.06
N HIS A 188 0.13 -20.07 -6.90
CA HIS A 188 -1.03 -19.29 -7.31
C HIS A 188 -1.77 -18.87 -6.03
N GLY A 189 -1.66 -17.59 -5.69
CA GLY A 189 -2.07 -17.04 -4.40
C GLY A 189 -3.48 -16.44 -4.41
N VAL A 190 -3.89 -16.02 -3.23
CA VAL A 190 -5.17 -15.34 -2.94
C VAL A 190 -5.07 -13.85 -3.24
N TYR A 191 -3.88 -13.27 -3.10
CA TYR A 191 -3.59 -11.87 -3.44
C TYR A 191 -2.96 -11.73 -4.83
N LEU A 192 -2.00 -12.60 -5.17
CA LEU A 192 -1.35 -12.60 -6.48
C LEU A 192 -1.48 -13.92 -7.22
N ASP A 193 -1.91 -13.83 -8.48
CA ASP A 193 -2.06 -14.99 -9.36
C ASP A 193 -1.57 -14.69 -10.80
N PRO A 194 -0.43 -15.26 -11.25
CA PRO A 194 0.51 -16.09 -10.49
C PRO A 194 1.36 -15.25 -9.53
N TYR A 195 1.74 -15.82 -8.38
CA TYR A 195 2.69 -15.14 -7.49
C TYR A 195 4.12 -15.34 -8.00
N LYS A 196 4.77 -14.24 -8.39
CA LYS A 196 6.17 -14.24 -8.84
C LYS A 196 6.98 -13.17 -8.12
N LEU A 197 8.18 -13.54 -7.71
CA LEU A 197 9.17 -12.61 -7.16
C LEU A 197 10.14 -12.17 -8.27
N THR A 198 10.52 -10.89 -8.26
CA THR A 198 11.56 -10.31 -9.09
C THR A 198 12.95 -10.68 -8.56
N ASP A 199 14.00 -10.30 -9.28
CA ASP A 199 15.39 -10.50 -8.87
C ASP A 199 15.74 -9.80 -7.54
N ASN A 200 15.02 -8.73 -7.20
CA ASN A 200 15.18 -8.00 -5.95
C ASN A 200 14.34 -8.57 -4.79
N GLY A 201 13.51 -9.59 -5.06
CA GLY A 201 12.59 -10.16 -4.07
C GLY A 201 11.28 -9.39 -3.92
N ASP A 202 11.02 -8.38 -4.75
CA ASP A 202 9.72 -7.72 -4.83
C ASP A 202 8.71 -8.61 -5.58
N HIS A 203 7.42 -8.48 -5.30
CA HIS A 203 6.41 -9.15 -6.12
C HIS A 203 6.30 -8.49 -7.49
N ASN A 204 6.09 -9.31 -8.53
CA ASN A 204 5.83 -8.85 -9.89
C ASN A 204 4.33 -8.85 -10.17
N ASP A 205 3.62 -7.89 -9.60
CA ASP A 205 2.20 -7.62 -9.82
C ASP A 205 1.96 -6.59 -10.94
N GLY A 206 3.00 -6.22 -11.69
CA GLY A 206 2.88 -5.34 -12.85
C GLY A 206 2.82 -3.84 -12.52
N TRP A 207 3.43 -3.38 -11.43
CA TRP A 207 3.66 -1.94 -11.11
C TRP A 207 4.44 -1.14 -12.17
N SER A 208 4.67 -1.65 -13.38
CA SER A 208 5.12 -0.86 -14.52
C SER A 208 4.01 0.08 -15.04
N PHE A 209 3.48 0.99 -14.20
CA PHE A 209 2.49 2.04 -14.55
C PHE A 209 1.44 1.60 -15.60
N GLY A 210 1.01 0.33 -15.54
CA GLY A 210 0.05 -0.31 -16.43
C GLY A 210 -1.37 -0.25 -15.86
N PRO A 211 -2.40 -0.65 -16.63
CA PRO A 211 -3.79 -0.19 -16.50
C PRO A 211 -4.49 -0.75 -15.25
N GLY A 212 -4.19 -0.18 -14.09
CA GLY A 212 -4.72 -0.61 -12.80
C GLY A 212 -4.60 0.42 -11.68
N VAL A 213 -3.81 1.50 -11.86
CA VAL A 213 -3.92 2.67 -11.00
C VAL A 213 -5.33 3.24 -11.17
N LYS A 214 -6.22 2.89 -10.25
CA LYS A 214 -7.47 3.61 -10.08
C LYS A 214 -7.08 4.95 -9.48
N LEU A 215 -6.86 5.93 -10.37
CA LEU A 215 -6.93 7.34 -9.99
C LEU A 215 -8.32 7.54 -9.41
N LEU A 216 -8.43 7.53 -8.08
CA LEU A 216 -9.65 7.87 -7.40
C LEU A 216 -9.75 9.40 -7.43
N TRP A 217 -10.44 9.91 -8.45
CA TRP A 217 -10.88 11.29 -8.47
C TRP A 217 -12.11 11.39 -7.58
N ILE A 218 -11.94 11.97 -6.39
CA ILE A 218 -13.07 12.32 -5.51
C ILE A 218 -13.64 13.63 -6.08
N TRP A 219 -14.88 13.59 -6.59
CA TRP A 219 -15.65 14.74 -7.11
C TRP A 219 -16.62 15.30 -6.08
#